data_AF-A0A9Q0VMD5-F1
#
_entry.id   AF-A0A9Q0VMD5-F1
#
_cell.length_a   1.000
_cell.length_b   1.000
_cell.length_c   1.000
_cell.angle_alpha   90.00
_cell.angle_beta   90.00
_cell.angle_gamma   90.00
#
_symmetry.space_group_name_H-M   'P 1'
#
loop_
_entity.id
_entity.type
_entity.pdbx_description
1 polymer ?
#
loop_
_entity_poly.entity_id
_entity_poly.type
_entity_poly.pdbx_seq_one_letter_code
_entity_poly.pdbx_strand_id
1 'polypeptide(L)'
;MAEDTLFSIAGEIIKKLGSLAYQEVALWWGLKDQLLKLNGTVTRIKAVIQDAEEQVQKQKQNNQIEDWLKKLREAVYDAEDLLDDFSTQVLRKQLMHGKRTSREVRLFFSRSNQLVYGLRMGHNIKALRERLDDIQIDSIKFKFVPGKERASSTPFQGANYLL
;
A
#
# COMPACT_ATOMS: atom_id res chain seq x y z
N MET A 1 -0.76 2.52 20.51
CA MET A 1 -1.05 3.91 20.09
C MET A 1 -1.74 3.88 18.72
N ALA A 2 -2.35 4.95 18.21
CA ALA A 2 -3.07 4.89 16.92
C ALA A 2 -2.10 4.78 15.73
N GLU A 3 -0.85 5.17 15.92
CA GLU A 3 0.25 5.05 14.96
C GLU A 3 0.66 3.57 14.77
N ASP A 4 0.74 2.79 15.85
CA ASP A 4 1.09 1.35 15.81
C ASP A 4 0.11 0.54 14.95
N THR A 5 -1.19 0.83 15.09
CA THR A 5 -2.23 0.11 14.36
C THR A 5 -2.16 0.43 12.86
N LEU A 6 -1.96 1.70 12.50
CA LEU A 6 -1.76 2.12 11.11
C LEU A 6 -0.49 1.51 10.49
N PHE A 7 0.62 1.46 11.24
CA PHE A 7 1.86 0.85 10.78
C PHE A 7 1.70 -0.67 10.52
N SER A 8 0.99 -1.36 11.42
CA SER A 8 0.68 -2.78 11.26
C SER A 8 -0.18 -3.02 10.02
N ILE A 9 -1.28 -2.27 9.88
CA ILE A 9 -2.20 -2.42 8.74
C ILE A 9 -1.49 -2.10 7.42
N ALA A 10 -0.69 -1.01 7.35
CA ALA A 10 0.10 -0.70 6.17
C ALA A 10 1.05 -1.85 5.79
N GLY A 11 1.66 -2.51 6.80
CA GLY A 11 2.46 -3.71 6.61
C GLY A 11 1.68 -4.89 6.03
N GLU A 12 0.44 -5.11 6.47
CA GLU A 12 -0.44 -6.15 5.94
C GLU A 12 -0.88 -5.87 4.50
N ILE A 13 -1.22 -4.60 4.20
CA ILE A 13 -1.55 -4.14 2.85
C ILE A 13 -0.40 -4.43 1.89
N ILE A 14 0.84 -4.05 2.25
CA ILE A 14 2.04 -4.30 1.46
C ILE A 14 2.22 -5.81 1.18
N LYS A 15 2.04 -6.66 2.20
CA LYS A 15 2.13 -8.12 2.05
C LYS A 15 1.05 -8.65 1.08
N LYS A 16 -0.20 -8.22 1.22
CA LYS A 16 -1.31 -8.63 0.34
C LYS A 16 -1.06 -8.19 -1.10
N LEU A 17 -0.70 -6.92 -1.33
CA LEU A 17 -0.39 -6.36 -2.65
C LEU A 17 0.84 -7.03 -3.32
N GLY A 18 1.83 -7.42 -2.51
CA GLY A 18 3.02 -8.15 -2.97
C GLY A 18 2.81 -9.65 -3.18
N SER A 19 1.67 -10.20 -2.78
CA SER A 19 1.42 -11.65 -2.89
C SER A 19 1.18 -12.09 -4.33
N LEU A 20 1.63 -13.32 -4.64
CA LEU A 20 1.50 -13.90 -5.98
C LEU A 20 0.04 -13.97 -6.44
N ALA A 21 -0.88 -14.28 -5.53
CA ALA A 21 -2.31 -14.36 -5.83
C ALA A 21 -2.89 -13.02 -6.30
N TYR A 22 -2.50 -11.91 -5.65
CA TYR A 22 -2.93 -10.57 -6.05
C TYR A 22 -2.28 -10.13 -7.35
N GLN A 23 -1.01 -10.44 -7.56
CA GLN A 23 -0.29 -10.15 -8.80
C GLN A 23 -0.93 -10.87 -10.00
N GLU A 24 -1.35 -12.13 -9.83
CA GLU A 24 -2.06 -12.86 -10.86
C GLU A 24 -3.41 -12.26 -11.21
N VAL A 25 -4.22 -11.88 -10.21
CA VAL A 25 -5.52 -11.26 -10.45
C VAL A 25 -5.37 -9.87 -11.08
N ALA A 26 -4.38 -9.10 -10.66
CA ALA A 26 -4.08 -7.80 -11.26
C ALA A 26 -3.57 -7.93 -12.71
N LEU A 27 -2.77 -8.94 -13.02
CA LEU A 27 -2.36 -9.25 -14.40
C LEU A 27 -3.58 -9.53 -15.29
N TRP A 28 -4.53 -10.30 -14.78
CA TRP A 28 -5.77 -10.62 -15.49
C TRP A 28 -6.64 -9.40 -15.80
N TRP A 29 -6.53 -8.34 -14.99
CA TRP A 29 -7.24 -7.08 -15.22
C TRP A 29 -6.39 -5.99 -15.87
N GLY A 30 -5.12 -6.25 -16.17
CA GLY A 30 -4.20 -5.24 -16.71
C GLY A 30 -3.83 -4.15 -15.69
N LEU A 31 -4.00 -4.41 -14.39
CA LEU A 31 -3.77 -3.46 -13.30
C LEU A 31 -2.45 -3.66 -12.58
N LYS A 32 -1.59 -4.58 -13.03
CA LYS A 32 -0.33 -4.94 -12.35
C LYS A 32 0.52 -3.71 -12.03
N ASP A 33 0.71 -2.82 -13.00
CA ASP A 33 1.53 -1.62 -12.80
C ASP A 33 0.90 -0.65 -11.80
N GLN A 34 -0.43 -0.53 -11.80
CA GLN A 34 -1.14 0.31 -10.84
C GLN A 34 -1.03 -0.27 -9.42
N LEU A 35 -1.14 -1.59 -9.28
CA LEU A 35 -0.99 -2.30 -8.01
C LEU A 35 0.42 -2.16 -7.44
N LEU A 36 1.45 -2.28 -8.29
CA LEU A 36 2.85 -2.07 -7.91
C LEU A 36 3.12 -0.64 -7.47
N LYS A 37 2.56 0.35 -8.17
CA LYS A 37 2.65 1.76 -7.78
C LYS A 37 1.99 2.02 -6.43
N LEU A 38 0.79 1.48 -6.21
CA LEU A 38 0.09 1.58 -4.93
C LEU A 38 0.94 0.99 -3.79
N ASN A 39 1.53 -0.19 -4.00
CA ASN A 39 2.43 -0.81 -3.02
C ASN A 39 3.63 0.09 -2.66
N GLY A 40 4.22 0.73 -3.67
CA GLY A 40 5.30 1.70 -3.47
C GLY A 40 4.88 2.92 -2.64
N THR A 41 3.70 3.48 -2.91
CA THR A 41 3.16 4.61 -2.14
C THR A 41 2.89 4.21 -0.69
N VAL A 42 2.23 3.07 -0.45
CA VAL A 42 1.94 2.57 0.93
C VAL A 42 3.24 2.31 1.70
N THR A 43 4.27 1.77 1.05
CA THR A 43 5.59 1.56 1.66
C THR A 43 6.22 2.88 2.09
N ARG A 44 6.10 3.92 1.27
CA ARG A 44 6.64 5.25 1.59
C ARG A 44 5.91 5.90 2.76
N ILE A 45 4.59 5.78 2.79
CA ILE A 45 3.75 6.26 3.90
C ILE A 45 4.07 5.50 5.18
N LYS A 46 4.29 4.19 5.13
CA LYS A 46 4.70 3.40 6.28
C LYS A 46 6.01 3.92 6.90
N ALA A 47 6.97 4.33 6.08
CA ALA A 47 8.20 4.97 6.56
C ALA A 47 7.91 6.34 7.21
N VAL A 48 7.02 7.14 6.61
CA VAL A 48 6.60 8.43 7.19
C VAL A 48 5.89 8.24 8.54
N ILE A 49 5.05 7.23 8.73
CA ILE A 49 4.42 6.93 10.04
C ILE A 49 5.50 6.65 11.10
N GLN A 50 6.53 5.87 10.75
CA GLN A 50 7.62 5.55 11.66
C GLN A 50 8.43 6.80 12.04
N ASP A 51 8.72 7.68 11.06
CA ASP A 51 9.39 8.95 11.30
C ASP A 51 8.49 9.94 12.10
N ALA A 52 7.17 9.85 11.93
CA ALA A 52 6.20 10.67 12.63
C ALA A 52 6.08 10.29 14.12
N GLU A 53 6.09 9.00 14.44
CA GLU A 53 6.09 8.50 15.83
C GLU A 53 7.30 9.05 16.62
N GLU A 54 8.50 9.04 16.02
CA GLU A 54 9.69 9.62 16.63
C GLU A 54 9.59 11.14 16.86
N GLN A 55 8.85 11.86 16.03
CA GLN A 55 8.63 13.30 16.16
C GLN A 55 7.50 13.65 17.12
N VAL A 56 6.40 12.90 17.15
CA VAL A 56 5.29 13.07 18.11
C VAL A 56 5.79 12.93 19.54
N GLN A 57 6.72 11.99 19.78
CA GLN A 57 7.33 11.83 21.10
C GLN A 57 8.20 13.03 21.52
N LYS A 58 8.78 13.75 20.55
CA LYS A 58 9.66 14.92 20.79
C LYS A 58 8.90 16.24 20.82
N GLN A 59 7.82 16.36 20.05
CA GLN A 59 7.00 17.57 19.93
C GLN A 59 5.61 17.29 20.49
N LYS A 60 5.40 17.75 21.72
CA LYS A 60 4.15 17.63 22.48
C LYS A 60 2.97 18.15 21.63
N GLN A 61 2.21 17.22 21.05
CA GLN A 61 0.94 17.38 20.33
C GLN A 61 0.85 18.61 19.42
N ASN A 62 1.30 18.44 18.17
CA ASN A 62 0.92 19.34 17.10
C ASN A 62 -0.39 18.82 16.48
N ASN A 63 -1.48 19.58 16.60
CA ASN A 63 -2.81 19.25 16.03
C ASN A 63 -2.75 18.94 14.53
N GLN A 64 -1.73 19.42 13.82
CA GLN A 64 -1.50 19.12 12.41
C GLN A 64 -1.11 17.65 12.15
N ILE A 65 -0.38 17.02 13.08
CA ILE A 65 0.00 15.60 12.98
C ILE A 65 -1.21 14.72 13.21
N GLU A 66 -2.08 15.10 14.15
CA GLU A 66 -3.33 14.38 14.43
C GLU A 66 -4.30 14.45 13.24
N ASP A 67 -4.45 15.61 12.60
CA ASP A 67 -5.25 15.76 11.37
C ASP A 67 -4.68 14.92 10.21
N TRP A 68 -3.35 14.90 10.07
CA TRP A 68 -2.68 14.07 9.06
C TRP A 68 -2.89 12.57 9.31
N LEU A 69 -2.73 12.11 10.55
CA LEU A 69 -2.98 10.72 10.94
C LEU A 69 -4.44 10.32 10.71
N LYS A 70 -5.38 11.23 10.93
CA LYS A 70 -6.81 10.99 10.67
C LYS A 70 -7.09 10.76 9.19
N LYS A 71 -6.56 11.62 8.30
CA LYS A 71 -6.69 11.44 6.84
C LYS A 71 -6.03 10.13 6.38
N LEU A 72 -4.88 9.80 6.96
CA LEU A 72 -4.20 8.55 6.68
C LEU A 72 -5.04 7.35 7.09
N ARG A 73 -5.69 7.40 8.24
CA ARG A 73 -6.60 6.34 8.70
C ARG A 73 -7.77 6.13 7.75
N GLU A 74 -8.37 7.22 7.24
CA GLU A 74 -9.43 7.13 6.23
C GLU A 74 -8.93 6.45 4.94
N ALA A 75 -7.75 6.82 4.45
CA ALA A 75 -7.16 6.20 3.26
C ALA A 75 -6.77 4.72 3.48
N VAL A 76 -6.39 4.33 4.69
CA VAL A 76 -6.13 2.94 5.05
C VAL A 76 -7.42 2.11 5.02
N TYR A 77 -8.54 2.64 5.52
CA TYR A 77 -9.83 1.95 5.41
C TYR A 77 -10.28 1.78 3.95
N ASP A 78 -10.12 2.82 3.12
CA ASP A 78 -10.37 2.72 1.67
C ASP A 78 -9.49 1.62 1.02
N ALA A 79 -8.26 1.42 1.52
CA ALA A 79 -7.37 0.37 1.06
C ALA A 79 -7.79 -1.03 1.51
N GLU A 80 -8.29 -1.18 2.73
CA GLU A 80 -8.83 -2.45 3.24
C GLU A 80 -10.05 -2.90 2.42
N ASP A 81 -11.00 -1.99 2.17
CA ASP A 81 -12.17 -2.25 1.33
C ASP A 81 -11.75 -2.74 -0.08
N LEU A 82 -10.73 -2.09 -0.66
CA LEU A 82 -10.19 -2.46 -1.96
C LEU A 82 -9.54 -3.86 -1.94
N LEU A 83 -8.79 -4.19 -0.87
CA LEU A 83 -8.16 -5.50 -0.72
C LEU A 83 -9.17 -6.62 -0.47
N ASP A 84 -10.27 -6.35 0.20
CA ASP A 84 -11.33 -7.33 0.43
C ASP A 84 -12.06 -7.69 -0.88
N ASP A 85 -12.26 -6.71 -1.76
CA ASP A 85 -12.74 -6.94 -3.12
C ASP A 85 -11.74 -7.82 -3.92
N PHE A 86 -10.43 -7.56 -3.82
CA PHE A 86 -9.42 -8.43 -4.44
C PHE A 86 -9.41 -9.85 -3.86
N SER A 87 -9.47 -9.98 -2.53
CA SER A 87 -9.48 -11.27 -1.83
C SER A 87 -10.67 -12.12 -2.26
N THR A 88 -11.83 -11.50 -2.41
CA THR A 88 -13.05 -12.15 -2.91
C THR A 88 -12.82 -12.72 -4.30
N GLN A 89 -12.12 -11.99 -5.17
CA GLN A 89 -11.88 -12.39 -6.56
C GLN A 89 -10.76 -13.44 -6.67
N VAL A 90 -9.71 -13.34 -5.85
CA VAL A 90 -8.69 -14.39 -5.69
C VAL A 90 -9.34 -15.71 -5.28
N LEU A 91 -10.18 -15.68 -4.23
CA LEU A 91 -10.87 -16.87 -3.73
C LEU A 91 -11.81 -17.44 -4.79
N ARG A 92 -12.57 -16.59 -5.49
CA ARG A 92 -13.43 -17.02 -6.60
C ARG A 92 -12.64 -17.70 -7.72
N LYS A 93 -11.48 -17.15 -8.12
CA LYS A 93 -10.61 -17.75 -9.15
C LYS A 93 -10.12 -19.14 -8.71
N GLN A 94 -9.75 -19.31 -7.44
CA GLN A 94 -9.34 -20.61 -6.92
C GLN A 94 -10.50 -21.62 -6.93
N LEU A 95 -11.72 -21.20 -6.57
CA LEU A 95 -12.91 -22.06 -6.61
C LEU A 95 -13.30 -22.46 -8.04
N MET A 96 -13.05 -21.60 -9.03
CA MET A 96 -13.30 -21.93 -10.45
C MET A 96 -12.39 -23.03 -11.00
N HIS A 97 -11.15 -23.14 -10.50
CA HIS A 97 -10.20 -24.14 -10.98
C HIS A 97 -10.54 -25.57 -10.50
N GLY A 98 -11.42 -25.73 -9.51
CA GLY A 98 -11.66 -27.03 -8.85
C GLY A 98 -13.06 -27.67 -9.01
N LYS A 99 -14.11 -26.96 -9.46
CA LYS A 99 -15.49 -27.51 -9.49
C LYS A 99 -16.36 -26.96 -10.64
N ARG A 100 -17.43 -27.71 -10.98
CA ARG A 100 -18.57 -27.26 -11.81
C ARG A 100 -19.16 -25.98 -11.20
N THR A 101 -18.76 -24.82 -11.73
CA THR A 101 -19.25 -23.52 -11.29
C THR A 101 -20.73 -23.34 -11.62
N SER A 102 -21.49 -22.63 -10.75
CA SER A 102 -22.90 -22.30 -11.01
C SER A 102 -23.04 -21.33 -12.18
N ARG A 103 -24.24 -21.25 -12.77
CA ARG A 103 -24.50 -20.41 -13.95
C ARG A 103 -24.32 -18.92 -13.65
N GLU A 104 -24.70 -18.43 -12.46
CA GLU A 104 -24.35 -17.07 -12.02
C GLU A 104 -22.85 -16.82 -12.10
N VAL A 105 -22.04 -17.71 -11.50
CA VAL A 105 -20.59 -17.54 -11.40
C VAL A 105 -19.94 -17.56 -12.79
N ARG A 106 -20.50 -18.24 -13.79
CA ARG A 106 -20.04 -18.11 -15.20
C ARG A 106 -20.43 -16.78 -15.85
N LEU A 107 -21.63 -16.26 -15.60
CA LEU A 107 -22.08 -14.99 -16.18
C LEU A 107 -21.26 -13.80 -15.65
N PHE A 108 -20.89 -13.83 -14.37
CA PHE A 108 -20.02 -12.81 -13.76
C PHE A 108 -18.59 -12.79 -14.31
N PHE A 109 -18.10 -13.93 -14.80
CA PHE A 109 -16.78 -14.08 -15.43
C PHE A 109 -16.87 -14.12 -16.96
N SER A 110 -18.02 -13.76 -17.52
CA SER A 110 -18.08 -13.41 -18.94
C SER A 110 -17.11 -12.26 -19.21
N ARG A 111 -16.38 -12.32 -20.34
CA ARG A 111 -15.39 -11.30 -20.74
C ARG A 111 -15.91 -9.87 -20.58
N SER A 112 -17.20 -9.64 -20.85
CA SER A 112 -17.84 -8.34 -20.73
C SER A 112 -17.97 -7.84 -19.29
N ASN A 113 -18.26 -8.71 -18.33
CA ASN A 113 -18.41 -8.31 -16.92
C ASN A 113 -17.06 -8.23 -16.19
N GLN A 114 -16.09 -9.05 -16.61
CA GLN A 114 -14.71 -8.99 -16.09
C GLN A 114 -14.01 -7.68 -16.47
N LEU A 115 -14.21 -7.16 -17.68
CA LEU A 115 -13.63 -5.88 -18.11
C LEU A 115 -14.23 -4.69 -17.36
N VAL A 116 -15.55 -4.65 -17.19
CA VAL A 116 -16.22 -3.58 -16.40
C VAL A 116 -15.72 -3.59 -14.96
N TYR A 117 -15.59 -4.77 -14.35
CA TYR A 117 -15.08 -4.90 -13.00
C TYR A 117 -13.59 -4.52 -12.91
N GLY A 118 -12.77 -4.95 -13.86
CA GLY A 118 -11.36 -4.56 -13.94
C GLY A 118 -11.16 -3.05 -14.11
N LEU A 119 -11.98 -2.39 -14.94
CA LEU A 119 -11.98 -0.93 -15.10
C LEU A 119 -12.40 -0.22 -13.80
N ARG A 120 -13.48 -0.68 -13.15
CA ARG A 120 -13.91 -0.16 -11.85
C ARG A 120 -12.79 -0.28 -10.82
N MET A 121 -12.11 -1.43 -10.79
CA MET A 121 -11.03 -1.68 -9.84
C MET A 121 -9.79 -0.83 -10.15
N GLY A 122 -9.46 -0.61 -11.43
CA GLY A 122 -8.41 0.31 -11.83
C GLY A 122 -8.70 1.75 -11.41
N HIS A 123 -9.96 2.21 -11.53
CA HIS A 123 -10.37 3.52 -11.03
C HIS A 123 -10.22 3.61 -9.50
N ASN A 124 -10.63 2.59 -8.75
CA ASN A 124 -10.49 2.56 -7.30
C ASN A 124 -9.01 2.57 -6.86
N ILE A 125 -8.15 1.75 -7.48
CA ILE A 125 -6.70 1.73 -7.20
C ILE A 125 -6.10 3.10 -7.49
N LYS A 126 -6.48 3.73 -8.60
CA LYS A 126 -5.98 5.05 -8.97
C LYS A 126 -6.41 6.12 -7.97
N ALA A 127 -7.69 6.15 -7.57
CA ALA A 127 -8.21 7.12 -6.61
C ALA A 127 -7.54 6.97 -5.22
N LEU A 128 -7.39 5.73 -4.75
CA LEU A 128 -6.70 5.43 -3.49
C LEU A 128 -5.24 5.89 -3.56
N ARG A 129 -4.55 5.61 -4.67
CA ARG A 129 -3.17 6.04 -4.88
C ARG A 129 -3.06 7.57 -4.85
N GLU A 130 -3.95 8.29 -5.53
CA GLU A 130 -3.94 9.76 -5.55
C GLU A 130 -4.15 10.33 -4.14
N ARG A 131 -5.11 9.79 -3.37
CA ARG A 131 -5.30 10.17 -1.95
C ARG A 131 -4.05 9.94 -1.10
N LEU A 132 -3.41 8.78 -1.25
CA LEU A 132 -2.20 8.45 -0.51
C LEU A 132 -1.00 9.31 -0.94
N ASP A 133 -0.84 9.60 -2.23
CA ASP A 133 0.20 10.52 -2.73
C ASP A 133 -0.04 11.95 -2.17
N ASP A 134 -1.28 12.43 -2.10
CA ASP A 134 -1.63 13.73 -1.48
C ASP A 134 -1.29 13.77 0.01
N ILE A 135 -1.64 12.72 0.76
CA ILE A 135 -1.29 12.57 2.19
C ILE A 135 0.24 12.58 2.35
N GLN A 136 0.96 11.94 1.44
CA GLN A 136 2.43 11.93 1.46
C GLN A 136 3.02 13.32 1.16
N ILE A 137 2.42 14.10 0.25
CA ILE A 137 2.85 15.48 -0.03
C ILE A 137 2.60 16.38 1.18
N ASP A 138 1.44 16.24 1.83
CA ASP A 138 1.13 16.94 3.07
C ASP A 138 2.16 16.61 4.17
N SER A 139 2.64 15.37 4.25
CA SER A 139 3.65 14.99 5.23
C SER A 139 5.01 15.72 5.03
N ILE A 140 5.42 15.93 3.78
CA ILE A 140 6.65 16.67 3.45
C ILE A 140 6.53 18.14 3.89
N LYS A 141 5.34 18.73 3.76
CA LYS A 141 5.04 20.10 4.21
C LYS A 141 5.17 20.25 5.73
N PHE A 142 4.89 19.19 6.48
CA PHE A 142 5.07 19.13 7.94
C PHE A 142 6.50 18.77 8.37
N LYS A 143 7.46 18.66 7.42
CA LYS A 143 8.87 18.29 7.65
C LYS A 143 9.08 16.87 8.20
N PHE A 144 8.20 15.93 7.88
CA PHE A 144 8.56 14.52 8.00
C PHE A 144 9.62 14.23 6.94
N VAL A 145 10.87 13.92 7.34
CA VAL A 145 11.94 13.56 6.41
C VAL A 145 11.76 12.08 6.12
N PRO A 146 11.26 11.65 4.95
CA PRO A 146 11.21 10.24 4.63
C PRO A 146 12.65 9.72 4.57
N GLY A 147 12.99 8.82 5.50
CA GLY A 147 14.17 7.95 5.46
C GLY A 147 15.36 8.52 4.69
N LYS A 148 16.12 9.40 5.34
CA LYS A 148 17.46 9.79 4.89
C LYS A 148 18.25 8.51 4.64
N GLU A 149 18.63 8.24 3.39
CA GLU A 149 19.69 7.29 3.07
C GLU A 149 20.86 7.61 4.02
N ARG A 150 21.08 6.75 5.01
CA ARG A 150 22.31 6.74 5.78
C ARG A 150 23.38 6.17 4.85
N ALA A 151 23.85 7.01 3.92
CA ALA A 151 25.22 6.93 3.48
C ALA A 151 26.08 7.29 4.68
N SER A 152 26.29 6.31 5.58
CA SER A 152 27.43 6.34 6.48
C SER A 152 28.65 6.06 5.63
N SER A 153 29.19 7.12 5.04
CA SER A 153 30.59 7.26 4.72
C SER A 153 31.40 6.87 5.95
N THR A 154 31.83 5.61 6.02
CA THR A 154 33.00 5.24 6.82
C THR A 154 34.23 5.74 6.05
N PRO A 155 35.09 6.58 6.65
CA PRO A 155 36.41 6.82 6.09
C PRO A 155 37.16 5.50 6.16
N PHE A 156 37.58 5.00 5.00
CA PHE A 156 38.51 3.88 4.89
C PHE A 156 39.82 4.31 5.55
N GLN A 157 40.00 3.95 6.82
CA GLN A 157 41.23 4.24 7.54
C GLN A 157 42.25 3.16 7.18
N GLY A 158 43.33 3.63 6.55
CA GLY A 158 44.40 2.90 5.89
C GLY A 158 44.77 1.54 6.48
N ALA A 159 44.81 0.56 5.59
CA ALA A 159 45.69 -0.58 5.71
C ALA A 159 47.14 -0.07 5.78
N ASN A 160 47.71 -0.05 6.97
CA ASN A 160 49.15 0.08 7.14
C ASN A 160 49.73 -1.33 7.11
N TYR A 161 50.14 -1.75 5.91
CA TYR A 161 51.18 -2.77 5.77
C TYR A 161 52.49 -2.12 6.20
N LEU A 162 53.23 -2.74 7.12
CA LEU A 162 54.68 -2.97 7.05
C LEU A 162 55.24 -3.60 8.34
N LEU A 163 55.99 -4.68 8.11
CA LEU A 163 56.95 -5.43 8.95
C LEU A 163 56.39 -6.27 10.11
#